data_AF-A0A2D6K3R8-F1
#
_entry.id   AF-A0A2D6K3R8-F1
#
_cell.length_a   1.000
_cell.length_b   1.000
_cell.length_c   1.000
_cell.angle_alpha   90.00
_cell.angle_beta   90.00
_cell.angle_gamma   90.00
#
_symmetry.space_group_name_H-M   'P 1'
#
loop_
_entity.id
_entity.type
_entity.pdbx_description
1 polymer ?
#
loop_
_entity_poly.entity_id
_entity_poly.type
_entity_poly.pdbx_seq_one_letter_code
_entity_poly.pdbx_strand_id
1 'polypeptide(L)'
;MSDDLEDFEKKLQAARDEHEDKSAGKTLSAGVEFTAPMIGGMVIGFFLDKWLETGPIFVISLFLLGVGAGILNIYKLSQNIGGTVGFSELHQRSKNAKTSPSDDSTKTESEP
;
A
#
# COMPACT_ATOMS: atom_id res chain seq x y z
N MET A 1 5.21 39.90 -9.78
CA MET A 1 6.34 39.20 -10.41
C MET A 1 7.10 38.36 -9.39
N SER A 2 7.53 38.93 -8.26
CA SER A 2 8.15 38.16 -7.16
C SER A 2 7.13 37.35 -6.35
N ASP A 3 5.94 37.90 -6.10
CA ASP A 3 4.88 37.21 -5.33
C ASP A 3 4.34 35.97 -6.08
N ASP A 4 4.27 36.03 -7.41
CA ASP A 4 3.84 34.92 -8.26
C ASP A 4 4.81 33.72 -8.22
N LEU A 5 6.10 33.99 -7.95
CA LEU A 5 7.15 32.97 -7.87
C LEU A 5 7.11 32.23 -6.52
N GLU A 6 6.85 32.93 -5.42
CA GLU A 6 6.73 32.32 -4.10
C GLU A 6 5.51 31.39 -3.99
N ASP A 7 4.39 31.79 -4.59
CA ASP A 7 3.19 30.95 -4.66
C ASP A 7 3.39 29.71 -5.56
N PHE A 8 4.21 29.84 -6.60
CA PHE A 8 4.60 28.72 -7.46
C PHE A 8 5.54 27.74 -6.74
N GLU A 9 6.52 28.23 -5.98
CA GLU A 9 7.41 27.41 -5.16
C GLU A 9 6.66 26.72 -4.01
N LYS A 10 5.74 27.41 -3.33
CA LYS A 10 4.86 26.79 -2.33
C LYS A 10 3.99 25.70 -2.92
N LYS A 11 3.45 25.89 -4.13
CA LYS A 11 2.70 24.85 -4.84
C LYS A 11 3.57 23.68 -5.28
N LEU A 12 4.82 23.93 -5.69
CA LEU A 12 5.78 22.87 -6.01
C LEU A 12 6.24 22.08 -4.79
N GLN A 13 6.46 22.74 -3.66
CA GLN A 13 6.78 22.08 -2.39
C GLN A 13 5.58 21.27 -1.87
N ALA A 14 4.39 21.85 -1.86
CA ALA A 14 3.17 21.14 -1.47
C ALA A 14 2.87 19.93 -2.38
N ALA A 15 3.07 20.07 -3.70
CA ALA A 15 2.93 18.96 -4.64
C ALA A 15 4.04 17.92 -4.51
N ARG A 16 5.26 18.32 -4.09
CA ARG A 16 6.39 17.41 -3.87
C ARG A 16 6.29 16.63 -2.58
N ASP A 17 5.71 17.21 -1.54
CA ASP A 17 5.36 16.51 -0.30
C ASP A 17 4.14 15.59 -0.50
N GLU A 18 3.25 15.92 -1.45
CA GLU A 18 2.17 15.02 -1.91
C GLU A 18 2.68 13.92 -2.86
N HIS A 19 3.73 14.19 -3.64
CA HIS A 19 4.46 13.25 -4.51
C HIS A 19 5.70 12.62 -3.85
N GLU A 20 5.83 12.65 -2.52
CA GLU A 20 6.61 11.63 -1.80
C GLU A 20 5.75 10.36 -1.73
N ASP A 21 5.51 9.83 -2.93
CA ASP A 21 4.54 8.79 -3.22
C ASP A 21 5.00 7.46 -2.63
N LYS A 22 4.60 7.26 -1.36
CA LYS A 22 4.42 5.97 -0.66
C LYS A 22 3.43 5.03 -1.39
N SER A 23 3.16 5.28 -2.66
CA SER A 23 2.16 4.64 -3.52
C SER A 23 2.82 3.88 -4.68
N ALA A 24 3.97 4.34 -5.20
CA ALA A 24 4.73 3.62 -6.24
C ALA A 24 5.30 2.28 -5.73
N GLY A 25 5.51 2.15 -4.41
CA GLY A 25 6.02 0.94 -3.76
C GLY A 25 4.95 -0.02 -3.23
N LYS A 26 3.66 0.34 -3.25
CA LYS A 26 2.62 -0.41 -2.51
C LYS A 26 2.05 -1.61 -3.27
N THR A 27 2.37 -1.76 -4.54
CA THR A 27 1.92 -2.89 -5.40
C THR A 27 3.07 -3.82 -5.81
N LEU A 28 4.30 -3.32 -5.91
CA LEU A 28 5.50 -4.13 -6.17
C LEU A 28 6.01 -4.89 -4.94
N SER A 29 5.53 -4.54 -3.75
CA SER A 29 5.98 -5.10 -2.48
C SER A 29 5.62 -6.58 -2.30
N ALA A 30 4.55 -7.10 -2.90
CA ALA A 30 4.19 -8.52 -2.75
C ALA A 30 5.30 -9.50 -3.19
N GLY A 31 5.98 -9.19 -4.30
CA GLY A 31 7.12 -10.00 -4.76
C GLY A 31 8.31 -9.88 -3.82
N VAL A 32 8.63 -8.66 -3.37
CA VAL A 32 9.72 -8.41 -2.44
C VAL A 32 9.46 -9.04 -1.06
N GLU A 33 8.23 -8.97 -0.55
CA GLU A 33 7.81 -9.55 0.72
C GLU A 33 7.85 -11.07 0.72
N PHE A 34 7.69 -11.71 -0.44
CA PHE A 34 7.87 -13.14 -0.62
C PHE A 34 9.34 -13.54 -0.81
N THR A 35 10.09 -12.79 -1.63
CA THR A 35 11.48 -13.10 -1.96
C THR A 35 12.45 -12.75 -0.82
N ALA A 36 12.16 -11.72 -0.02
CA ALA A 36 12.99 -11.32 1.12
C ALA A 36 13.21 -12.44 2.16
N PRO A 37 12.17 -13.13 2.68
CA PRO A 37 12.38 -14.22 3.62
C PRO A 37 13.06 -15.44 2.99
N MET A 38 12.87 -15.71 1.69
CA MET A 38 13.61 -16.76 0.98
C MET A 38 15.13 -16.47 0.94
N ILE A 39 15.51 -15.27 0.48
CA ILE A 39 16.92 -14.88 0.39
C ILE A 39 17.53 -14.81 1.80
N GLY A 40 16.80 -14.23 2.77
CA GLY A 40 17.23 -14.19 4.16
C GLY A 40 17.52 -15.58 4.74
N GLY A 41 16.61 -16.54 4.52
CA GLY A 41 16.79 -17.93 4.94
C GLY A 41 18.00 -18.60 4.30
N MET A 42 18.24 -18.36 3.00
CA MET A 42 19.42 -18.87 2.29
C MET A 42 20.73 -18.28 2.83
N VAL A 43 20.80 -16.96 3.02
CA VAL A 43 22.01 -16.28 3.51
C VAL A 43 22.34 -16.75 4.94
N ILE A 44 21.34 -16.76 5.82
CA ILE A 44 21.51 -17.21 7.21
C ILE A 44 21.88 -18.69 7.23
N GLY A 45 21.19 -19.53 6.46
CA GLY A 45 21.46 -20.95 6.40
C GLY A 45 22.86 -21.27 5.88
N PHE A 46 23.35 -20.51 4.90
CA PHE A 46 24.69 -20.72 4.37
C PHE A 46 25.78 -20.41 5.40
N PHE A 47 25.62 -19.32 6.14
CA PHE A 47 26.51 -18.99 7.25
C PHE A 47 26.47 -20.07 8.35
N LEU A 48 25.28 -20.59 8.65
CA LEU A 48 25.09 -21.61 9.68
C LEU A 48 25.70 -22.96 9.28
N ASP A 49 25.50 -23.37 8.03
CA ASP A 49 26.10 -24.59 7.45
C ASP A 49 27.63 -24.50 7.42
N LYS A 50 28.20 -23.31 7.17
CA LYS A 50 29.65 -23.08 7.23
C LYS A 50 30.20 -23.10 8.65
N TRP A 51 29.41 -22.66 9.63
CA TRP A 51 29.84 -22.62 11.03
C TRP A 51 29.75 -23.99 11.72
N LEU A 52 28.77 -24.81 11.35
CA LEU A 52 28.54 -26.14 11.92
C LEU A 52 29.16 -27.28 11.11
N GLU A 53 29.76 -26.99 9.95
CA GLU A 53 30.25 -27.97 8.97
C GLU A 53 29.21 -29.03 8.55
N THR A 54 27.91 -28.72 8.69
CA THR A 54 26.79 -29.66 8.52
C THR A 54 26.39 -29.95 7.07
N GLY A 55 27.25 -29.68 6.08
CA GLY A 55 26.87 -29.73 4.67
C GLY A 55 25.74 -28.72 4.37
N PRO A 56 24.97 -28.83 3.27
CA PRO A 56 23.93 -27.86 2.91
C PRO A 56 22.58 -28.06 3.64
N ILE A 57 22.57 -28.66 4.83
CA ILE A 57 21.33 -29.12 5.50
C ILE A 57 20.53 -27.94 6.08
N PHE A 58 21.18 -26.97 6.72
CA PHE A 58 20.48 -25.80 7.26
C PHE A 58 20.00 -24.88 6.15
N VAL A 59 20.75 -24.70 5.06
CA VAL A 59 20.28 -23.93 3.89
C VAL A 59 18.97 -24.50 3.36
N ILE A 60 18.87 -25.82 3.15
CA ILE A 60 17.65 -26.46 2.64
C ILE A 60 16.49 -26.28 3.63
N SER A 61 16.75 -26.51 4.91
CA SER A 61 15.72 -26.37 5.95
C SER A 61 15.22 -24.94 6.06
N LEU A 62 16.12 -23.96 6.15
CA LEU A 62 15.79 -22.53 6.25
C LEU A 62 15.17 -21.99 4.96
N PHE A 63 15.53 -22.54 3.80
CA PHE A 63 14.86 -22.20 2.54
C PHE A 63 13.39 -22.63 2.57
N LEU A 64 13.09 -23.87 2.99
CA LEU A 64 11.69 -24.34 3.13
C LEU A 64 10.91 -23.49 4.14
N LEU A 65 11.52 -23.16 5.27
CA LEU A 65 10.96 -22.20 6.24
C LEU A 65 10.75 -20.82 5.63
N GLY A 66 11.68 -20.32 4.82
CA GLY A 66 11.57 -19.04 4.10
C GLY A 66 10.42 -19.02 3.09
N VAL A 67 10.22 -20.12 2.36
CA VAL A 67 9.05 -20.31 1.48
C VAL A 67 7.76 -20.25 2.29
N GLY A 68 7.69 -21.00 3.39
CA GLY A 68 6.52 -21.00 4.29
C GLY A 68 6.24 -19.61 4.86
N ALA A 69 7.25 -18.91 5.33
CA ALA A 69 7.14 -17.54 5.84
C ALA A 69 6.66 -16.55 4.76
N GLY A 70 7.16 -16.68 3.52
CA GLY A 70 6.70 -15.87 2.39
C GLY A 70 5.22 -16.08 2.08
N ILE A 71 4.75 -17.33 2.06
CA ILE A 71 3.33 -17.66 1.85
C ILE A 71 2.47 -17.10 3.00
N LEU A 72 2.94 -17.19 4.24
CA LEU A 72 2.22 -16.65 5.40
C LEU A 72 2.16 -15.11 5.37
N ASN A 73 3.23 -14.44 4.95
CA ASN A 73 3.25 -12.98 4.79
C ASN A 73 2.23 -12.51 3.75
N ILE A 74 2.21 -13.13 2.57
CA ILE A 74 1.26 -12.73 1.50
C ILE A 74 -0.18 -13.02 1.90
N TYR A 75 -0.43 -14.12 2.62
CA TYR A 75 -1.77 -14.46 3.12
C TYR A 75 -2.30 -13.38 4.08
N LYS A 76 -1.46 -12.90 5.00
CA LYS A 76 -1.81 -11.78 5.90
C LYS A 76 -2.04 -10.47 5.14
N LEU A 77 -1.22 -10.19 4.13
CA LEU A 77 -1.40 -9.00 3.29
C LEU A 77 -2.76 -9.03 2.57
N SER A 78 -3.11 -10.17 2.00
CA SER A 78 -4.38 -10.38 1.30
C SER A 78 -5.60 -10.14 2.21
N GLN A 79 -5.58 -10.69 3.44
CA GLN A 79 -6.66 -10.47 4.41
C GLN A 79 -6.81 -8.99 4.81
N ASN A 80 -5.70 -8.26 4.94
CA ASN A 80 -5.75 -6.85 5.34
C ASN A 80 -6.25 -5.94 4.21
N ILE A 81 -5.92 -6.26 2.95
CA ILE A 81 -6.44 -5.53 1.79
C ILE A 81 -7.97 -5.73 1.70
N GLY A 82 -8.48 -6.95 1.87
CA GLY A 82 -9.92 -7.22 1.84
C GLY A 82 -10.73 -6.56 2.97
N GLY A 83 -10.13 -6.34 4.14
CA GLY A 83 -10.79 -5.72 5.30
C GLY A 83 -10.81 -4.18 5.29
N THR A 84 -9.86 -3.52 4.62
CA THR A 84 -9.68 -2.07 4.71
C THR A 84 -10.23 -1.30 3.50
N VAL A 85 -10.36 -1.93 2.33
CA VAL A 85 -10.86 -1.27 1.12
C VAL A 85 -12.39 -1.24 1.00
N GLY A 86 -13.12 -1.94 1.88
CA GLY A 86 -14.59 -2.03 1.82
C GLY A 86 -15.38 -1.00 2.64
N PHE A 87 -14.79 -0.35 3.65
CA PHE A 87 -15.54 0.45 4.63
C PHE A 87 -15.37 1.98 4.49
N SER A 88 -14.29 2.45 3.89
CA SER A 88 -14.02 3.90 3.77
C SER A 88 -14.83 4.57 2.65
N GLU A 89 -15.13 3.83 1.57
CA GLU A 89 -15.80 4.38 0.39
C GLU A 89 -17.30 4.62 0.60
N LEU A 90 -17.96 3.76 1.38
CA LEU A 90 -19.37 3.90 1.73
C LEU A 90 -19.62 5.11 2.65
N HIS A 91 -18.67 5.39 3.56
CA HIS A 91 -18.79 6.52 4.48
C HIS A 91 -18.53 7.88 3.78
N GLN A 92 -17.68 7.89 2.75
CA GLN A 92 -17.37 9.09 1.97
C GLN A 92 -18.49 9.43 0.99
N ARG A 93 -19.14 8.42 0.38
CA ARG A 93 -20.31 8.60 -0.49
C ARG A 93 -21.54 9.10 0.28
N SER A 94 -21.72 8.69 1.54
CA SER A 94 -22.80 9.17 2.41
C SER A 94 -22.59 10.62 2.89
N LYS A 95 -21.35 11.04 3.17
CA LYS A 95 -21.05 12.43 3.52
C LYS A 95 -21.26 13.39 2.34
N ASN A 96 -20.81 13.01 1.15
CA ASN A 96 -20.98 13.85 -0.05
C ASN A 96 -22.44 13.95 -0.53
N ALA A 97 -23.26 12.91 -0.30
CA ALA A 97 -24.69 12.96 -0.61
C ALA A 97 -25.51 13.89 0.32
N LYS A 98 -24.99 14.21 1.52
CA LYS A 98 -25.67 15.10 2.49
C LYS A 98 -25.25 16.57 2.38
N THR A 99 -24.19 16.88 1.63
CA THR A 99 -23.72 18.25 1.38
C THR A 99 -24.14 18.80 0.02
N SER A 100 -24.88 18.05 -0.79
CA SER A 100 -25.61 18.64 -1.92
C SER A 100 -26.78 19.46 -1.36
N PRO A 101 -26.82 20.79 -1.60
CA PRO A 101 -28.00 21.59 -1.32
C PRO A 101 -29.10 21.14 -2.30
N SER A 102 -30.04 20.33 -1.83
CA SER A 102 -31.34 20.22 -2.46
C SER A 102 -32.24 21.24 -1.80
N ASP A 103 -32.03 22.51 -2.14
CA ASP A 103 -32.97 23.58 -1.87
C ASP A 103 -33.36 24.21 -3.20
N ASP A 104 -34.67 24.26 -3.39
CA ASP A 104 -35.43 25.18 -4.22
C ASP A 104 -35.18 25.22 -5.75
N SER A 105 -36.13 24.63 -6.47
CA SER A 105 -36.75 25.37 -7.57
C SER A 105 -38.23 25.02 -7.62
N THR A 106 -38.99 25.70 -6.77
CA THR A 106 -40.42 25.92 -6.93
C THR A 106 -40.66 26.74 -8.20
N LYS A 107 -41.71 26.40 -8.97
CA LYS A 107 -42.61 27.33 -9.70
C LYS A 107 -42.20 27.86 -11.10
N THR A 108 -42.85 27.30 -12.13
CA THR A 108 -43.38 27.86 -13.41
C THR A 108 -43.49 26.67 -14.38
N GLU A 109 -44.59 26.30 -15.04
CA GLU A 109 -45.58 27.07 -15.81
C GLU A 109 -46.71 26.07 -16.18
N SER A 110 -47.89 26.18 -15.58
CA SER A 110 -49.19 26.55 -16.21
C SER A 110 -49.81 25.54 -17.19
N GLU A 111 -50.94 24.97 -16.77
CA GLU A 111 -52.07 24.57 -17.65
C GLU A 111 -52.50 25.75 -18.54
N PRO A 112 -53.01 25.45 -19.73
CA PRO A 112 -54.46 25.55 -19.93
C PRO A 112 -55.15 24.24 -20.32
#